data_AF-A0A6J4QC09-F1
#
_entry.id   AF-A0A6J4QC09-F1
#
_cell.length_a   1.000
_cell.length_b   1.000
_cell.length_c   1.000
_cell.angle_alpha   90.00
_cell.angle_beta   90.00
_cell.angle_gamma   90.00
#
_symmetry.space_group_name_H-M   'P 1'
#
loop_
_entity.id
_entity.type
_entity.pdbx_description
1 polymer ?
#
loop_
_entity_poly.entity_id
_entity_poly.type
_entity_poly.pdbx_seq_one_letter_code
_entity_poly.pdbx_strand_id
1 'polypeptide(L)'
;METKDYVIARDTELSFGEAVEKARRLLQEAGYGILSEIDVQAKLEEKLDIEREPYVILGACNPPLARQGLDAEPDLGALLPCNVVVYEREGRTRV
;
A
#
# COMPACT_ATOMS: atom_id res chain seq x y z
N MET A 1 -8.44 9.01 17.35
CA MET A 1 -7.65 9.48 16.19
C MET A 1 -8.52 9.34 14.97
N GLU A 2 -9.12 10.45 14.54
CA GLU A 2 -9.90 10.54 13.30
C GLU A 2 -9.08 10.03 12.11
N THR A 3 -9.75 9.31 11.22
CA THR A 3 -9.24 8.91 9.93
C THR A 3 -8.86 10.17 9.15
N LYS A 4 -7.62 10.29 8.69
CA LYS A 4 -7.16 11.50 8.00
C LYS A 4 -7.71 11.52 6.57
N ASP A 5 -8.31 12.65 6.16
CA ASP A 5 -9.02 12.85 4.88
C ASP A 5 -8.13 12.90 3.62
N TYR A 6 -6.84 12.59 3.73
CA TYR A 6 -5.91 12.62 2.59
C TYR A 6 -5.73 11.26 1.90
N VAL A 7 -6.41 10.21 2.37
CA VAL A 7 -6.39 8.88 1.73
C VAL A 7 -7.80 8.42 1.39
N ILE A 8 -7.91 7.64 0.32
CA ILE A 8 -9.08 6.80 0.07
C ILE A 8 -8.81 5.48 0.78
N ALA A 9 -9.66 5.11 1.73
CA ALA A 9 -9.46 3.89 2.51
C ALA A 9 -10.79 3.28 2.98
N ARG A 10 -10.77 1.98 3.25
CA ARG A 10 -11.93 1.21 3.69
C ARG A 10 -11.52 0.09 4.66
N ASP A 11 -12.31 -0.08 5.71
CA ASP A 11 -12.18 -1.23 6.61
C ASP A 11 -12.85 -2.47 5.98
N THR A 12 -12.29 -3.65 6.23
CA THR A 12 -12.77 -4.93 5.67
C THR A 12 -12.82 -6.01 6.74
N GLU A 13 -13.73 -6.96 6.57
CA GLU A 13 -13.88 -8.16 7.43
C GLU A 13 -12.88 -9.28 7.07
N LEU A 14 -12.03 -9.04 6.06
CA LEU A 14 -10.98 -9.98 5.67
C LEU A 14 -9.85 -9.96 6.69
N SER A 15 -9.21 -11.10 6.90
CA SER A 15 -7.92 -11.13 7.59
C SER A 15 -6.87 -10.31 6.84
N PHE A 16 -5.82 -9.87 7.53
CA PHE A 16 -4.71 -9.14 6.91
C PHE A 16 -4.22 -9.83 5.63
N GLY A 17 -3.86 -11.12 5.71
CA GLY A 17 -3.34 -11.88 4.57
C GLY A 17 -4.30 -11.92 3.39
N GLU A 18 -5.59 -12.17 3.63
CA GLU A 18 -6.61 -12.18 2.58
C GLU A 18 -6.80 -10.80 1.94
N ALA A 19 -6.74 -9.73 2.74
CA ALA A 19 -6.85 -8.37 2.23
C ALA A 19 -5.65 -7.99 1.34
N VAL A 20 -4.43 -8.37 1.74
CA VAL A 20 -3.23 -8.13 0.93
C VAL A 20 -3.31 -8.88 -0.40
N GLU A 21 -3.64 -10.18 -0.38
CA GLU A 21 -3.81 -10.97 -1.61
C GLU A 21 -4.91 -10.42 -2.52
N LYS A 22 -6.05 -10.04 -1.94
CA LYS A 22 -7.15 -9.44 -2.69
C LYS A 22 -6.75 -8.09 -3.29
N ALA A 23 -6.00 -7.26 -2.57
CA ALA A 23 -5.48 -6.00 -3.08
C ALA A 23 -4.54 -6.22 -4.26
N ARG A 24 -3.56 -7.14 -4.14
CA ARG A 24 -2.64 -7.51 -5.23
C ARG A 24 -3.39 -7.94 -6.49
N ARG A 25 -4.37 -8.83 -6.34
CA ARG A 25 -5.20 -9.33 -7.46
C ARG A 25 -5.99 -8.20 -8.12
N LEU A 26 -6.70 -7.38 -7.34
CA LEU A 26 -7.51 -6.29 -7.90
C LEU A 26 -6.68 -5.21 -8.59
N LEU A 27 -5.49 -4.90 -8.05
CA LEU A 27 -4.53 -4.00 -8.69
C LEU A 27 -4.09 -4.56 -10.04
N GLN A 28 -3.74 -5.85 -10.10
CA GLN A 28 -3.36 -6.51 -11.34
C GLN A 28 -4.49 -6.53 -12.38
N GLU A 29 -5.72 -6.86 -11.96
CA GLU A 29 -6.91 -6.80 -12.82
C GLU A 29 -7.18 -5.39 -13.36
N ALA A 30 -6.84 -4.35 -12.59
CA ALA A 30 -6.91 -2.95 -12.99
C ALA A 30 -5.68 -2.47 -13.81
N GLY A 31 -4.74 -3.36 -14.14
CA GLY A 31 -3.55 -3.06 -14.93
C GLY A 31 -2.38 -2.43 -14.16
N TYR A 32 -2.38 -2.54 -12.83
CA TYR A 32 -1.26 -2.12 -11.98
C TYR A 32 -0.37 -3.34 -11.64
N GLY A 33 0.94 -3.20 -11.80
CA GLY A 33 1.93 -4.14 -11.27
C GLY A 33 2.45 -3.70 -9.90
N ILE A 34 2.86 -4.65 -9.06
CA ILE A 34 3.55 -4.36 -7.79
C ILE A 34 5.05 -4.26 -8.07
N LEU A 35 5.63 -3.08 -7.83
CA LEU A 35 7.06 -2.81 -8.02
C LEU A 35 7.88 -2.99 -6.75
N SER A 36 7.25 -2.73 -5.61
CA SER A 36 7.90 -2.84 -4.30
C SER A 36 6.89 -3.26 -3.25
N GLU A 37 7.42 -3.86 -2.19
CA GLU A 37 6.68 -4.23 -1.01
C GLU A 37 7.54 -3.92 0.21
N ILE A 38 6.93 -3.24 1.17
CA ILE A 38 7.57 -2.92 2.45
C ILE A 38 6.73 -3.57 3.55
N ASP A 39 7.27 -4.65 4.09
CA ASP A 39 6.79 -5.22 5.35
C ASP A 39 7.26 -4.32 6.50
N VAL A 40 6.38 -3.44 6.97
CA VAL A 40 6.75 -2.42 7.96
C VAL A 40 6.90 -3.07 9.35
N GLN A 41 6.12 -4.11 9.67
CA GLN A 41 6.26 -4.81 10.95
C GLN A 41 7.64 -5.48 11.05
N ALA A 42 8.04 -6.26 10.06
CA ALA A 42 9.31 -6.96 10.06
C ALA A 42 10.49 -5.98 10.06
N LYS A 43 10.36 -4.84 9.36
CA LYS A 43 11.43 -3.83 9.32
C LYS A 43 11.61 -3.10 10.65
N LEU A 44 10.53 -2.79 11.36
CA LEU A 44 10.63 -2.14 12.66
C LEU A 44 11.11 -3.09 13.74
N GLU A 45 10.70 -4.36 13.69
CA GLU A 45 11.24 -5.42 14.54
C GLU A 45 12.76 -5.59 14.29
N GLU A 46 13.17 -5.79 13.03
CA GLU A 46 14.59 -5.99 12.65
C GLU A 46 15.50 -4.84 13.08
N LYS A 47 15.04 -3.59 12.95
CA LYS A 47 15.89 -2.40 13.15
C LYS A 47 15.81 -1.79 14.53
N LEU A 48 14.67 -1.92 15.20
CA LEU A 48 14.37 -1.20 16.43
C LEU A 48 13.87 -2.10 17.56
N ASP A 49 13.69 -3.41 17.32
CA ASP A 49 13.12 -4.36 18.30
C ASP A 49 11.71 -3.95 18.77
N ILE A 50 10.92 -3.40 17.83
CA ILE A 50 9.55 -2.93 18.10
C ILE A 50 8.56 -3.89 17.42
N GLU A 51 7.82 -4.63 18.24
CA GLU A 51 6.67 -5.40 17.81
C GLU A 51 5.45 -4.49 17.53
N ARG A 52 4.65 -4.85 16.53
CA ARG A 52 3.44 -4.10 16.15
C ARG A 52 2.45 -4.93 15.34
N GLU A 53 1.24 -4.41 15.22
CA GLU A 53 0.21 -5.00 14.36
C GLU A 53 0.67 -5.07 12.87
N PRO A 54 0.22 -6.09 12.11
CA PRO A 54 0.54 -6.27 10.70
C PRO A 54 0.32 -5.02 9.85
N TYR A 55 1.27 -4.71 8.96
CA TYR A 55 1.22 -3.50 8.14
C TYR A 55 2.18 -3.58 6.95
N VAL A 56 1.63 -3.61 5.75
CA VAL A 56 2.39 -3.64 4.51
C VAL A 56 2.10 -2.41 3.66
N ILE A 57 3.11 -1.92 2.95
CA ILE A 57 2.96 -0.91 1.90
C ILE A 57 3.30 -1.58 0.57
N LEU A 58 2.34 -1.62 -0.34
CA LEU A 58 2.51 -2.10 -1.71
C LEU A 58 2.74 -0.89 -2.63
N GLY A 59 3.86 -0.87 -3.33
CA GLY A 59 4.14 0.12 -4.38
C GLY A 59 3.55 -0.35 -5.71
N ALA A 60 2.37 0.15 -6.08
CA ALA A 60 1.65 -0.23 -7.29
C ALA A 60 1.89 0.78 -8.44
N CYS A 61 2.05 0.30 -9.66
CA CYS A 61 2.29 1.15 -10.82
C CYS A 61 1.58 0.65 -12.07
N ASN A 62 0.90 1.57 -12.76
CA ASN A 62 0.39 1.37 -14.11
C ASN A 62 1.34 2.11 -15.09
N PRO A 63 2.16 1.39 -15.90
CA PRO A 63 3.21 2.03 -16.69
C PRO A 63 2.72 3.08 -17.71
N PRO A 64 1.62 2.86 -18.45
CA PRO A 64 1.05 3.90 -19.30
C PRO A 64 0.70 5.20 -18.57
N LEU A 65 0.11 5.11 -17.38
CA LEU A 65 -0.24 6.28 -16.57
C LEU A 65 1.00 6.95 -15.96
N ALA A 66 1.94 6.17 -15.44
CA ALA A 66 3.19 6.67 -14.88
C ALA A 66 4.00 7.44 -15.94
N ARG A 67 4.10 6.90 -17.16
CA ARG A 67 4.74 7.59 -18.29
C ARG A 67 4.05 8.92 -18.60
N GLN A 68 2.72 8.93 -18.73
CA GLN A 68 1.99 10.17 -19.02
C GLN A 68 2.25 11.25 -17.97
N GLY A 69 2.28 10.87 -16.69
CA GLY A 69 2.57 11.80 -15.60
C GLY A 69 4.02 12.32 -15.64
N LEU A 70 4.99 11.44 -15.82
CA LEU A 70 6.42 11.80 -15.89
C LEU A 70 6.77 12.63 -17.13
N ASP A 71 6.12 12.36 -18.28
CA ASP A 71 6.29 13.14 -19.51
C ASP A 71 5.76 14.58 -19.32
N ALA A 72 4.77 14.79 -18.44
CA ALA A 72 4.19 16.10 -18.14
C ALA A 72 4.92 16.84 -17.01
N GLU A 73 5.37 16.11 -15.98
CA GLU A 73 6.06 16.63 -14.81
C GLU A 73 7.13 15.62 -14.34
N PRO A 74 8.40 15.79 -14.70
CA PRO A 74 9.47 14.87 -14.32
C PRO A 74 9.64 14.68 -12.81
N ASP A 75 9.37 15.71 -12.00
CA ASP A 75 9.49 15.65 -10.54
C ASP A 75 8.37 14.81 -9.88
N LEU A 76 7.33 14.43 -10.64
CA LEU A 76 6.27 13.53 -10.18
C LEU A 76 6.83 12.18 -9.69
N GLY A 77 8.02 11.78 -10.15
CA GLY A 77 8.72 10.58 -9.70
C GLY A 77 8.90 10.51 -8.17
N ALA A 78 8.96 11.65 -7.47
CA ALA A 78 9.03 11.71 -6.01
C ALA A 78 7.76 11.19 -5.31
N LEU A 79 6.63 11.11 -6.03
CA LEU A 79 5.34 10.65 -5.54
C LEU A 79 4.95 9.26 -6.07
N LEU A 80 5.84 8.61 -6.85
CA LEU A 80 5.65 7.27 -7.40
C LEU A 80 6.46 6.23 -6.61
N PRO A 81 6.03 4.95 -6.60
CA PRO A 81 4.79 4.41 -7.16
C PRO A 81 3.56 4.76 -6.30
N CYS A 82 2.36 4.44 -6.80
CA CYS A 82 1.13 4.61 -6.04
C CYS A 82 1.13 3.65 -4.84
N ASN A 83 1.23 4.20 -3.63
CA ASN A 83 1.21 3.39 -2.40
C ASN A 83 -0.20 2.89 -2.11
N VAL A 84 -0.33 1.59 -1.87
CA VAL A 84 -1.51 0.95 -1.30
C VAL A 84 -1.09 0.34 0.03
N VAL A 85 -1.75 0.76 1.11
CA VAL A 85 -1.38 0.37 2.48
C VAL A 85 -2.40 -0.60 2.99
N VAL A 86 -1.96 -1.75 3.52
CA VAL A 86 -2.84 -2.68 4.22
C VAL A 86 -2.33 -2.81 5.63
N TYR A 87 -3.19 -2.66 6.63
CA TYR A 87 -2.79 -2.80 8.02
C TYR A 87 -3.93 -3.26 8.91
N GLU A 88 -3.57 -3.87 10.03
CA GLU A 88 -4.50 -4.14 11.12
C GLU A 88 -4.43 -3.06 12.18
N ARG A 89 -5.59 -2.74 12.74
CA ARG A 89 -5.72 -1.90 13.92
C ARG A 89 -6.89 -2.37 14.76
N GLU A 90 -6.63 -2.67 16.03
CA GLU A 90 -7.66 -3.11 16.99
C GLU A 90 -8.42 -4.33 16.46
N GLY A 91 -7.69 -5.25 15.79
CA GLY A 91 -8.25 -6.48 15.20
C GLY A 91 -9.05 -6.28 13.92
N ARG A 92 -9.04 -5.09 13.30
CA ARG A 92 -9.68 -4.82 12.01
C ARG A 92 -8.67 -4.49 10.93
N THR A 93 -8.83 -5.11 9.77
CA THR A 93 -8.00 -4.84 8.59
C THR A 93 -8.53 -3.63 7.83
N ARG A 94 -7.62 -2.73 7.46
CA ARG A 94 -7.90 -1.56 6.63
C ARG A 94 -6.99 -1.54 5.41
N VAL A 95 -7.57 -1.14 4.28
CA VAL A 95 -6.89 -0.88 2.99
C VAL A 95 -7.10 0.56 2.59
#